data_AF-A0A444CQB8-F1
#
_entry.id   AF-A0A444CQB8-F1
#
_cell.length_a   1.000
_cell.length_b   1.000
_cell.length_c   1.000
_cell.angle_alpha   90.00
_cell.angle_beta   90.00
_cell.angle_gamma   90.00
#
_symmetry.space_group_name_H-M   'P 1'
#
loop_
_entity.id
_entity.type
_entity.pdbx_description
1 polymer ?
#
loop_
_entity_poly.entity_id
_entity_poly.type
_entity_poly.pdbx_seq_one_letter_code
_entity_poly.pdbx_strand_id
1 'polypeptide(L)'
;MADFRDQRSRPIYRGRQNFGLPQQYSDVGNQKYNGWPRFRSKYMTTEELENILRIQHVATHSNDPYIDDYYHQACIAKKSAGSSLKHHFCPNVTKDLSSRSHSKDEPHAYLQVDALGRLSFSSIRRPRPLLEVETQSASVDNILDQKSAVKPLEQEPMLAARITIEDGLCLLLNVDDIDRLLQFSLPQDGGSQLRREREILLQELAASLQLVDPLGPGKSGHSGLAPNDDLVFLRLVSLPKGRKLLSRYLQLLTPSSELVRVVCMAIFRHLRVLFGVMPLDSGAAESTTNLAKNISSCIHGMDISALSACLAAVVCSLEQPPLRPLGSSAGDGASIIIKAVLDRATQLLTDQKNADNYSIPSCNLWQASFNAFFGHLTKYCLSKYESIMQSLSMQSANAAVAGSEVTRAISREMPVELLRASLPHTNEHQRKLLLDFAQRTIPATGHNAHGGSNRH
;
A
#
# COMPACT_ATOMS: atom_id res chain seq x y z
N MET A 1 32.44 25.84 -43.97
CA MET A 1 31.57 26.06 -42.78
C MET A 1 31.09 24.70 -42.32
N ALA A 2 31.31 24.17 -41.13
CA ALA A 2 32.34 24.28 -40.09
C ALA A 2 32.05 23.06 -39.20
N ASP A 3 33.04 22.15 -39.07
CA ASP A 3 32.99 20.97 -38.18
C ASP A 3 33.09 21.42 -36.72
N PHE A 4 32.16 20.97 -35.86
CA PHE A 4 32.28 21.12 -34.41
C PHE A 4 32.88 19.85 -33.80
N ARG A 5 34.20 19.91 -33.57
CA ARG A 5 34.98 18.92 -32.83
C ARG A 5 35.08 19.34 -31.36
N ASP A 6 34.89 18.38 -30.47
CA ASP A 6 35.01 18.48 -29.01
C ASP A 6 36.20 19.31 -28.53
N GLN A 7 35.94 20.37 -27.75
CA GLN A 7 36.95 21.09 -26.98
C GLN A 7 36.92 20.62 -25.51
N ARG A 8 37.85 19.73 -25.17
CA ARG A 8 38.29 19.53 -23.78
C ARG A 8 39.03 20.78 -23.30
N SER A 9 38.42 21.53 -22.38
CA SER A 9 39.07 22.59 -21.63
C SER A 9 39.97 22.00 -20.53
N ARG A 10 41.27 22.31 -20.59
CA ARG A 10 42.26 22.03 -19.53
C ARG A 10 42.05 23.00 -18.35
N PRO A 11 42.19 22.58 -17.09
CA PRO A 11 42.34 23.53 -16.00
C PRO A 11 43.82 23.86 -15.74
N ILE A 12 44.03 25.16 -15.52
CA ILE A 12 45.28 25.86 -15.28
C ILE A 12 45.68 25.72 -13.79
N TYR A 13 46.95 25.40 -13.54
CA TYR A 13 47.59 25.44 -12.22
C TYR A 13 47.77 26.89 -11.72
N ARG A 14 47.05 27.28 -10.66
CA ARG A 14 47.41 28.23 -9.58
C ARG A 14 46.44 27.90 -8.43
N GLY A 15 46.79 27.69 -7.17
CA GLY A 15 47.87 28.24 -6.37
C GLY A 15 47.24 28.75 -5.06
N ARG A 16 47.09 27.84 -4.08
CA ARG A 16 47.01 28.03 -2.61
C ARG A 16 46.02 29.05 -2.01
N GLN A 17 45.20 28.60 -1.05
CA GLN A 17 45.15 29.16 0.32
C GLN A 17 44.28 28.27 1.24
N ASN A 18 44.96 27.48 2.08
CA ASN A 18 44.35 26.80 3.23
C ASN A 18 44.23 27.82 4.37
N PHE A 19 43.03 27.96 4.94
CA PHE A 19 42.85 28.54 6.27
C PHE A 19 43.23 27.51 7.33
N GLY A 20 44.15 27.89 8.21
CA GLY A 20 44.76 27.02 9.22
C GLY A 20 44.06 27.02 10.58
N LEU A 21 44.49 26.07 11.41
CA LEU A 21 44.45 26.11 12.86
C LEU A 21 45.78 25.51 13.41
N PRO A 22 46.19 25.87 14.64
CA PRO A 22 47.55 26.32 14.91
C PRO A 22 48.50 25.20 15.33
N GLN A 23 49.77 25.48 15.02
CA GLN A 23 50.95 24.73 15.41
C GLN A 23 51.35 25.15 16.83
N GLN A 24 51.29 24.22 17.79
CA GLN A 24 52.03 24.30 19.04
C GLN A 24 53.02 23.13 19.10
N TYR A 25 54.29 23.51 19.23
CA TYR A 25 55.43 22.62 19.47
C TYR A 25 55.37 22.10 20.90
N SER A 26 55.44 20.77 21.07
CA SER A 26 56.11 20.16 22.23
C SER A 26 56.36 18.66 22.00
N ASP A 27 57.56 18.28 22.42
CA ASP A 27 58.31 17.04 22.36
C ASP A 27 57.62 15.68 22.64
N VAL A 28 58.21 14.66 22.02
CA VAL A 28 58.29 13.23 22.38
C VAL A 28 57.00 12.40 22.51
N GLY A 29 56.86 11.44 21.58
CA GLY A 29 56.31 10.11 21.88
C GLY A 29 54.90 9.80 21.34
N ASN A 30 54.82 8.80 20.46
CA ASN A 30 53.62 8.13 19.95
C ASN A 30 52.73 8.88 18.95
N GLN A 31 53.19 8.91 17.70
CA GLN A 31 52.32 9.06 16.53
C GLN A 31 51.29 7.93 16.44
N LYS A 32 50.08 8.19 16.93
CA LYS A 32 48.86 7.61 16.35
C LYS A 32 48.46 8.49 15.17
N TYR A 33 49.08 8.27 14.01
CA TYR A 33 48.53 8.77 12.76
C TYR A 33 47.22 8.03 12.48
N ASN A 34 46.15 8.79 12.27
CA ASN A 34 44.90 8.52 11.57
C ASN A 34 44.53 7.03 11.41
N GLY A 35 43.42 6.60 12.01
CA GLY A 35 42.87 5.24 12.16
C GLY A 35 42.78 4.27 10.96
N TRP A 36 43.75 4.30 10.05
CA TRP A 36 43.90 3.41 8.91
C TRP A 36 44.88 2.28 9.29
N PRO A 37 44.57 1.01 8.97
CA PRO A 37 45.45 -0.10 9.28
C PRO A 37 46.75 0.01 8.46
N ARG A 38 47.90 0.08 9.12
CA ARG A 38 49.22 -0.05 8.46
C ARG A 38 49.38 -1.49 7.96
N PHE A 39 49.25 -1.69 6.65
CA PHE A 39 49.49 -2.98 6.02
C PHE A 39 50.98 -3.34 6.07
N ARG A 40 51.36 -4.37 6.83
CA ARG A 40 52.70 -4.93 6.73
C ARG A 40 52.75 -5.90 5.55
N SER A 41 53.46 -5.53 4.50
CA SER A 41 53.77 -6.39 3.37
C SER A 41 55.29 -6.56 3.22
N LYS A 42 55.70 -7.76 2.80
CA LYS A 42 57.12 -8.11 2.57
C LYS A 42 57.65 -7.58 1.24
N TYR A 43 56.76 -7.40 0.25
CA TYR A 43 57.13 -7.14 -1.14
C TYR A 43 56.64 -5.78 -1.65
N MET A 44 55.89 -5.04 -0.85
CA MET A 44 55.26 -3.80 -1.25
C MET A 44 55.16 -2.87 -0.05
N THR A 45 55.48 -1.60 -0.27
CA THR A 45 55.37 -0.57 0.77
C THR A 45 53.90 -0.29 1.11
N THR A 46 53.66 0.29 2.28
CA THR A 46 52.31 0.74 2.68
C THR A 46 51.73 1.74 1.68
N GLU A 47 52.56 2.63 1.15
CA GLU A 47 52.16 3.66 0.19
C GLU A 47 51.74 3.04 -1.15
N GLU A 48 52.48 2.05 -1.65
CA GLU A 48 52.13 1.33 -2.87
C GLU A 48 50.82 0.54 -2.71
N LEU A 49 50.62 -0.12 -1.57
CA LEU A 49 49.37 -0.82 -1.27
C LEU A 49 48.19 0.14 -1.17
N GLU A 50 48.35 1.26 -0.47
CA GLU A 50 47.33 2.31 -0.38
C GLU A 50 47.01 2.91 -1.76
N ASN A 51 48.02 3.09 -2.61
CA ASN A 51 47.82 3.60 -3.95
C ASN A 51 47.07 2.60 -4.83
N ILE A 52 47.40 1.31 -4.76
CA ILE A 52 46.67 0.25 -5.48
C ILE A 52 45.22 0.18 -5.00
N LEU A 53 44.99 0.19 -3.69
CA LEU A 53 43.65 0.19 -3.12
C LEU A 53 42.85 1.42 -3.57
N ARG A 54 43.48 2.60 -3.62
CA ARG A 54 42.84 3.83 -4.10
C ARG A 54 42.48 3.73 -5.58
N ILE A 55 43.39 3.21 -6.41
CA ILE A 55 43.13 2.99 -7.86
C ILE A 55 41.99 2.00 -8.05
N GLN A 56 42.01 0.87 -7.34
CA GLN A 56 40.95 -0.14 -7.39
C GLN A 56 39.61 0.42 -6.92
N HIS A 57 39.61 1.20 -5.84
CA HIS A 57 38.41 1.82 -5.30
C HIS A 57 37.80 2.80 -6.31
N VAL A 58 38.60 3.69 -6.90
CA VAL A 58 38.14 4.62 -7.95
C VAL A 58 37.64 3.88 -9.21
N ALA A 59 38.22 2.71 -9.52
CA ALA A 59 37.81 1.92 -10.68
C ALA A 59 36.50 1.12 -10.47
N THR A 60 36.10 0.88 -9.23
CA THR A 60 34.98 -0.02 -8.90
C THR A 60 33.81 0.66 -8.19
N HIS A 61 34.03 1.80 -7.54
CA HIS A 61 33.03 2.53 -6.78
C HIS A 61 32.79 3.90 -7.42
N SER A 62 31.54 4.34 -7.42
CA SER A 62 31.20 5.70 -7.78
C SER A 62 31.58 6.67 -6.65
N ASN A 63 31.55 7.98 -6.92
CA ASN A 63 31.67 8.98 -5.84
C ASN A 63 30.31 9.22 -5.14
N ASP A 64 29.38 8.26 -5.20
CA ASP A 64 28.05 8.35 -4.60
C ASP A 64 27.86 7.29 -3.50
N PRO A 65 28.09 7.65 -2.21
CA PRO A 65 27.88 6.75 -1.08
C PRO A 65 26.44 6.20 -1.00
N TYR A 66 25.46 6.90 -1.56
CA TYR A 66 24.07 6.44 -1.59
C TYR A 66 23.91 5.18 -2.45
N ILE A 67 24.69 5.05 -3.52
CA ILE A 67 24.65 3.91 -4.43
C ILE A 67 25.56 2.80 -3.92
N ASP A 68 26.80 3.14 -3.57
CA ASP A 68 27.83 2.14 -3.28
C ASP A 68 27.73 1.51 -1.89
N ASP A 69 27.17 2.24 -0.91
CA ASP A 69 27.09 1.79 0.49
C ASP A 69 25.71 2.04 1.12
N TYR A 70 24.65 1.87 0.31
CA TYR A 70 23.26 2.19 0.67
C TYR A 70 22.86 1.69 2.07
N TYR A 71 23.13 0.41 2.38
CA TYR A 71 22.69 -0.21 3.63
C TYR A 71 23.40 0.38 4.85
N HIS A 72 24.69 0.70 4.73
CA HIS A 72 25.43 1.34 5.81
C HIS A 72 24.93 2.76 6.05
N GLN A 73 24.79 3.54 4.98
CA GLN A 73 24.26 4.90 5.04
C GLN A 73 22.84 4.92 5.65
N ALA A 74 21.98 3.98 5.26
CA ALA A 74 20.64 3.80 5.84
C ALA A 74 20.70 3.44 7.33
N CYS A 75 21.63 2.58 7.75
CA CYS A 75 21.81 2.22 9.15
C CYS A 75 22.26 3.42 10.00
N ILE A 76 23.19 4.24 9.50
CA ILE A 76 23.64 5.45 10.20
C ILE A 76 22.50 6.47 10.27
N ALA A 77 21.76 6.67 9.17
CA ALA A 77 20.58 7.53 9.14
C ALA A 77 19.54 7.10 10.18
N LYS A 78 19.27 5.80 10.29
CA LYS A 78 18.33 5.26 11.30
C LYS A 78 18.81 5.49 12.74
N LYS A 79 20.12 5.31 13.01
CA LYS A 79 20.70 5.55 14.34
C LYS A 79 20.71 7.04 14.73
N SER A 80 20.82 7.92 13.75
CA SER A 80 20.85 9.38 13.95
C SER A 80 19.47 10.05 13.97
N ALA A 81 18.38 9.31 13.75
CA ALA A 81 17.01 9.83 13.67
C ALA A 81 16.50 10.54 14.95
N GLY A 82 17.23 10.46 16.08
CA GLY A 82 16.97 11.20 17.32
C GLY A 82 18.07 12.16 17.75
N SER A 83 19.10 12.36 16.92
CA SER A 83 20.23 13.28 17.16
C SER A 83 19.95 14.66 16.55
N SER A 84 20.55 15.71 17.11
CA SER A 84 20.49 17.08 16.55
C SER A 84 21.18 17.18 15.19
N LEU A 85 22.16 16.32 14.91
CA LEU A 85 22.84 16.24 13.62
C LEU A 85 22.24 15.09 12.79
N LYS A 86 21.36 15.43 11.84
CA LYS A 86 20.82 14.44 10.90
C LYS A 86 21.89 14.01 9.92
N HIS A 87 22.09 12.70 9.79
CA HIS A 87 22.97 12.14 8.78
C HIS A 87 22.35 12.34 7.38
N HIS A 88 23.13 12.90 6.45
CA HIS A 88 22.69 13.14 5.08
C HIS A 88 22.50 11.79 4.36
N PHE A 89 21.25 11.46 4.02
CA PHE A 89 20.91 10.21 3.35
C PHE A 89 19.89 10.47 2.24
N CYS A 90 20.41 10.96 1.11
CA CYS A 90 19.67 11.17 -0.13
C CYS A 90 20.59 10.91 -1.33
N PRO A 91 20.04 10.64 -2.52
CA PRO A 91 20.82 10.53 -3.74
C PRO A 91 21.42 11.88 -4.15
N ASN A 92 22.47 11.88 -4.97
CA ASN A 92 23.08 13.10 -5.52
C ASN A 92 22.30 13.70 -6.71
N VAL A 93 21.60 12.85 -7.48
CA VAL A 93 20.83 13.24 -8.67
C VAL A 93 19.54 12.40 -8.72
N THR A 94 18.44 13.00 -9.21
CA THR A 94 17.19 12.27 -9.48
C THR A 94 17.39 11.27 -10.63
N LYS A 95 16.91 10.04 -10.47
CA LYS A 95 16.95 9.04 -11.54
C LYS A 95 15.82 9.30 -12.54
N ASP A 96 16.17 9.64 -13.77
CA ASP A 96 15.21 9.72 -14.86
C ASP A 96 14.70 8.32 -15.25
N LEU A 97 13.40 8.07 -15.01
CA LEU A 97 12.73 6.80 -15.36
C LEU A 97 12.52 6.62 -16.87
N SER A 98 12.76 7.67 -17.66
CA SER A 98 12.50 7.68 -19.11
C SER A 98 13.27 6.58 -19.87
N SER A 99 14.29 5.97 -19.27
CA SER A 99 15.13 4.95 -19.90
C SER A 99 14.61 3.51 -19.82
N ARG A 100 13.57 3.21 -19.03
CA ARG A 100 13.11 1.81 -18.83
C ARG A 100 12.02 1.33 -19.79
N SER A 101 11.68 2.14 -20.80
CA SER A 101 10.98 1.69 -22.00
C SER A 101 11.94 0.86 -22.87
N HIS A 102 12.37 -0.29 -22.34
CA HIS A 102 13.18 -1.23 -23.10
C HIS A 102 12.32 -1.76 -24.26
N SER A 103 12.83 -1.60 -25.48
CA SER A 103 12.14 -2.02 -26.70
C SER A 103 11.86 -3.53 -26.68
N LYS A 104 10.75 -3.93 -27.30
CA LYS A 104 10.33 -5.34 -27.37
C LYS A 104 11.40 -6.27 -27.98
N ASP A 105 12.39 -5.72 -28.68
CA ASP A 105 13.41 -6.45 -29.44
C ASP A 105 14.79 -6.55 -28.76
N GLU A 106 14.98 -6.04 -27.55
CA GLU A 106 16.29 -6.15 -26.87
C GLU A 106 16.64 -7.63 -26.58
N PRO A 107 17.85 -8.14 -26.90
CA PRO A 107 18.22 -9.52 -26.59
C PRO A 107 18.16 -9.81 -25.09
N HIS A 108 17.95 -11.09 -24.70
CA HIS A 108 17.93 -11.51 -23.29
C HIS A 108 19.15 -10.93 -22.55
N ALA A 109 18.92 -10.25 -21.42
CA ALA A 109 19.98 -9.62 -20.64
C ALA A 109 20.91 -10.68 -20.04
N TYR A 110 21.91 -11.06 -20.81
CA TYR A 110 23.12 -11.68 -20.27
C TYR A 110 23.95 -10.54 -19.69
N LEU A 111 24.26 -10.63 -18.39
CA LEU A 111 25.34 -9.78 -17.87
C LEU A 111 26.62 -10.34 -18.47
N GLN A 112 27.25 -9.55 -19.34
CA GLN A 112 28.58 -9.85 -19.81
C GLN A 112 29.53 -9.52 -18.66
N VAL A 113 29.83 -10.54 -17.85
CA VAL A 113 30.89 -10.45 -16.85
C VAL A 113 32.20 -10.52 -17.63
N ASP A 114 33.12 -9.58 -17.37
CA ASP A 114 34.40 -9.42 -18.07
C ASP A 114 35.36 -10.64 -17.96
N ALA A 115 34.89 -11.75 -17.38
CA ALA A 115 35.56 -13.03 -17.26
C ALA A 115 34.69 -14.15 -17.89
N LEU A 116 34.84 -14.39 -19.20
CA LEU A 116 34.43 -15.57 -20.01
C LEU A 116 33.05 -16.25 -19.79
N GLY A 117 32.19 -15.74 -18.90
CA GLY A 117 30.94 -16.36 -18.49
C GLY A 117 29.76 -15.43 -18.78
N ARG A 118 28.74 -15.96 -19.47
CA ARG A 118 27.46 -15.28 -19.65
C ARG A 118 26.55 -15.67 -18.50
N LEU A 119 26.34 -14.78 -17.54
CA LEU A 119 25.34 -14.99 -16.49
C LEU A 119 23.98 -14.53 -17.01
N SER A 120 23.09 -15.49 -17.20
CA SER A 120 21.76 -15.22 -17.69
C SER A 120 20.86 -14.79 -16.52
N PHE A 121 20.29 -13.58 -16.57
CA PHE A 121 19.34 -13.12 -15.56
C PHE A 121 17.91 -13.55 -15.91
N SER A 122 17.12 -13.88 -14.89
CA SER A 122 15.67 -14.02 -15.03
C SER A 122 15.02 -12.65 -14.81
N SER A 123 14.37 -12.12 -15.84
CA SER A 123 13.58 -10.89 -15.74
C SER A 123 12.11 -11.25 -15.70
N ILE A 124 11.36 -10.66 -14.76
CA ILE A 124 9.90 -10.84 -14.70
C ILE A 124 9.20 -10.31 -15.96
N ARG A 125 9.84 -9.37 -16.68
CA ARG A 125 9.32 -8.82 -17.94
C ARG A 125 9.46 -9.77 -19.13
N ARG A 126 10.33 -10.78 -19.02
CA ARG A 126 10.54 -11.81 -20.04
C ARG A 126 10.73 -13.18 -19.37
N PRO A 127 9.65 -13.81 -18.90
CA PRO A 127 9.73 -15.15 -18.36
C PRO A 127 10.21 -16.12 -19.44
N ARG A 128 11.11 -17.05 -19.08
CA ARG A 128 11.60 -18.04 -20.04
C ARG A 128 10.52 -19.08 -20.32
N PRO A 129 10.26 -19.40 -21.60
CA PRO A 129 9.54 -20.62 -21.94
C PRO A 129 10.29 -21.82 -21.36
N LEU A 130 9.65 -22.58 -20.47
CA LEU A 130 10.30 -23.72 -19.78
C LEU A 130 10.40 -24.95 -20.69
N LEU A 131 9.43 -25.13 -21.58
CA LEU A 131 9.36 -26.23 -22.55
C LEU A 131 8.33 -25.87 -23.62
N GLU A 132 8.75 -25.74 -24.88
CA GLU A 132 7.82 -25.79 -26.00
C GLU A 132 7.49 -27.27 -26.23
N VAL A 133 6.37 -27.74 -25.66
CA VAL A 133 5.86 -29.06 -26.02
C VAL A 133 5.27 -28.90 -27.42
N GLU A 134 6.03 -29.31 -28.44
CA GLU A 134 5.43 -29.64 -29.73
C GLU A 134 4.42 -30.75 -29.48
N THR A 135 3.14 -30.39 -29.37
CA THR A 135 2.07 -31.37 -29.51
C THR A 135 2.15 -31.86 -30.95
N GLN A 136 2.86 -32.96 -31.17
CA GLN A 136 2.81 -33.70 -32.43
C GLN A 136 1.36 -34.17 -32.61
N SER A 137 0.56 -33.35 -33.29
CA SER A 137 -0.76 -33.74 -33.77
C SER A 137 -0.55 -34.69 -34.95
N ALA A 138 -0.28 -35.95 -34.66
CA ALA A 138 -0.42 -37.04 -35.60
C ALA A 138 -1.81 -37.68 -35.40
N SER A 139 -2.82 -37.16 -36.08
CA SER A 139 -3.80 -38.00 -36.80
C SER A 139 -4.73 -37.13 -37.64
N VAL A 140 -4.77 -37.49 -38.92
CA VAL A 140 -5.72 -37.10 -39.96
C VAL A 140 -7.16 -37.32 -39.49
N ASP A 141 -7.96 -36.26 -39.35
CA ASP A 141 -9.21 -36.02 -40.11
C ASP A 141 -10.09 -34.92 -39.47
N ASN A 142 -10.83 -34.24 -40.36
CA ASN A 142 -11.60 -33.01 -40.19
C ASN A 142 -12.60 -32.99 -39.01
N ILE A 143 -12.80 -31.82 -38.37
CA ILE A 143 -14.08 -31.08 -38.17
C ILE A 143 -13.95 -30.03 -37.03
N LEU A 144 -14.17 -28.77 -37.42
CA LEU A 144 -14.58 -27.58 -36.64
C LEU A 144 -13.68 -27.02 -35.51
N ASP A 145 -12.93 -25.97 -35.86
CA ASP A 145 -12.57 -24.78 -35.07
C ASP A 145 -12.71 -24.83 -33.54
N GLN A 146 -11.80 -25.53 -32.86
CA GLN A 146 -11.28 -25.11 -31.56
C GLN A 146 -9.78 -25.37 -31.51
N LYS A 147 -9.04 -24.62 -32.34
CA LYS A 147 -7.61 -24.41 -32.13
C LYS A 147 -7.50 -23.68 -30.78
N SER A 148 -7.14 -24.39 -29.72
CA SER A 148 -6.77 -23.80 -28.44
C SER A 148 -5.58 -22.88 -28.72
N ALA A 149 -5.87 -21.61 -29.00
CA ALA A 149 -4.86 -20.59 -29.14
C ALA A 149 -4.20 -20.44 -27.76
N VAL A 150 -3.12 -21.17 -27.55
CA VAL A 150 -2.23 -20.97 -26.41
C VAL A 150 -1.77 -19.53 -26.50
N LYS A 151 -2.41 -18.65 -25.70
CA LYS A 151 -2.04 -17.24 -25.65
C LYS A 151 -0.58 -17.19 -25.19
N PRO A 152 0.31 -16.44 -25.89
CA PRO A 152 1.67 -16.26 -25.45
C PRO A 152 1.71 -15.83 -23.98
N LEU A 153 2.68 -16.33 -23.21
CA LEU A 153 2.84 -16.00 -21.78
C LEU A 153 2.89 -14.48 -21.55
N GLU A 154 3.43 -13.74 -22.51
CA GLU A 154 3.49 -12.26 -22.54
C GLU A 154 2.10 -11.58 -22.56
N GLN A 155 1.06 -12.28 -23.02
CA GLN A 155 -0.33 -11.81 -23.05
C GLN A 155 -1.12 -12.25 -21.81
N GLU A 156 -0.48 -12.93 -20.84
CA GLU A 156 -1.14 -13.37 -19.63
C GLU A 156 -1.45 -12.17 -18.71
N PRO A 157 -2.72 -11.96 -18.32
CA PRO A 157 -3.11 -10.80 -17.52
C PRO A 157 -2.47 -10.77 -16.12
N MET A 158 -2.15 -11.94 -15.54
CA MET A 158 -1.47 -12.02 -14.25
C MET A 158 0.03 -11.72 -14.36
N LEU A 159 0.66 -12.01 -15.51
CA LEU A 159 2.03 -11.57 -15.78
C LEU A 159 2.08 -10.05 -15.91
N ALA A 160 1.14 -9.45 -16.66
CA ALA A 160 1.02 -8.00 -16.77
C ALA A 160 0.85 -7.35 -15.38
N ALA A 161 -0.02 -7.91 -14.52
CA ALA A 161 -0.18 -7.44 -13.15
C ALA A 161 1.12 -7.51 -12.33
N ARG A 162 1.91 -8.59 -12.46
CA ARG A 162 3.21 -8.70 -11.78
C ARG A 162 4.21 -7.66 -12.27
N ILE A 163 4.27 -7.41 -13.58
CA ILE A 163 5.14 -6.39 -14.16
C ILE A 163 4.73 -5.01 -13.64
N THR A 164 3.44 -4.66 -13.70
CA THR A 164 2.91 -3.41 -13.15
C THR A 164 3.23 -3.23 -11.67
N ILE A 165 3.22 -4.31 -10.87
CA ILE A 165 3.61 -4.25 -9.45
C ILE A 165 5.08 -3.86 -9.30
N GLU A 166 6.00 -4.47 -10.05
CA GLU A 166 7.42 -4.11 -9.96
C GLU A 166 7.67 -2.68 -10.44
N ASP A 167 7.01 -2.27 -11.51
CA ASP A 167 7.13 -0.92 -12.06
C ASP A 167 6.60 0.13 -11.08
N GLY A 168 5.45 -0.13 -10.47
CA GLY A 168 4.89 0.72 -9.43
C GLY A 168 5.78 0.81 -8.19
N LEU A 169 6.40 -0.30 -7.76
CA LEU A 169 7.34 -0.27 -6.63
C LEU A 169 8.61 0.52 -6.96
N CYS A 170 9.14 0.40 -8.18
CA CYS A 170 10.28 1.21 -8.62
C CYS A 170 9.92 2.70 -8.63
N LEU A 171 8.72 3.04 -9.11
CA LEU A 171 8.22 4.42 -9.07
C LEU A 171 8.12 4.94 -7.63
N LEU A 172 7.60 4.16 -6.69
CA LEU A 172 7.53 4.59 -5.28
C LEU A 172 8.91 4.77 -4.64
N LEU A 173 9.92 4.01 -5.04
CA LEU A 173 11.29 4.25 -4.58
C LEU A 173 11.82 5.61 -5.06
N ASN A 174 11.43 6.05 -6.26
CA ASN A 174 11.80 7.38 -6.72
C ASN A 174 11.05 8.49 -5.97
N VAL A 175 9.80 8.25 -5.59
CA VAL A 175 9.07 9.16 -4.69
C VAL A 175 9.80 9.26 -3.34
N ASP A 176 10.25 8.14 -2.77
CA ASP A 176 11.06 8.13 -1.54
C ASP A 176 12.37 8.94 -1.73
N ASP A 177 13.05 8.78 -2.87
CA ASP A 177 14.28 9.50 -3.21
C ASP A 177 14.05 11.01 -3.35
N ILE A 178 12.95 11.43 -3.99
CA ILE A 178 12.54 12.83 -4.08
C ILE A 178 12.23 13.39 -2.68
N ASP A 179 11.52 12.64 -1.85
CA ASP A 179 11.21 13.04 -0.48
C ASP A 179 12.48 13.20 0.37
N ARG A 180 13.50 12.36 0.16
CA ARG A 180 14.84 12.52 0.78
C ARG A 180 15.56 13.77 0.28
N LEU A 181 15.55 14.01 -1.04
CA LEU A 181 16.14 15.21 -1.64
C LEU A 181 15.50 16.49 -1.11
N LEU A 182 14.17 16.53 -1.01
CA LEU A 182 13.43 17.68 -0.45
C LEU A 182 13.76 17.95 1.02
N GLN A 183 14.19 16.94 1.79
CA GLN A 183 14.56 17.09 3.19
C GLN A 183 15.97 17.66 3.39
N PHE A 184 16.91 17.33 2.49
CA PHE A 184 18.33 17.63 2.69
C PHE A 184 18.91 18.65 1.72
N SER A 185 18.33 18.78 0.52
CA SER A 185 18.78 19.74 -0.48
C SER A 185 18.03 21.05 -0.34
N LEU A 186 18.71 22.17 -0.59
CA LEU A 186 18.09 23.48 -0.75
C LEU A 186 18.12 23.89 -2.25
N PRO A 187 17.26 23.31 -3.10
CA PRO A 187 17.23 23.66 -4.53
C PRO A 187 16.92 25.14 -4.72
N GLN A 188 17.47 25.73 -5.80
CA GLN A 188 17.28 27.15 -6.11
C GLN A 188 15.80 27.55 -6.30
N ASP A 189 14.96 26.59 -6.69
CA ASP A 189 13.51 26.74 -6.88
C ASP A 189 12.68 26.33 -5.64
N GLY A 190 13.29 26.30 -4.45
CA GLY A 190 12.60 25.91 -3.20
C GLY A 190 12.01 24.50 -3.19
N GLY A 191 12.40 23.65 -4.16
CA GLY A 191 11.89 22.29 -4.35
C GLY A 191 10.56 22.20 -5.09
N SER A 192 10.08 23.27 -5.74
CA SER A 192 8.80 23.26 -6.44
C SER A 192 8.74 22.22 -7.58
N GLN A 193 9.82 22.11 -8.37
CA GLN A 193 9.97 21.11 -9.44
C GLN A 193 9.91 19.68 -8.90
N LEU A 194 10.67 19.39 -7.85
CA LEU A 194 10.69 18.08 -7.21
C LEU A 194 9.32 17.70 -6.63
N ARG A 195 8.60 18.64 -6.01
CA ARG A 195 7.22 18.39 -5.53
C ARG A 195 6.25 18.11 -6.68
N ARG A 196 6.38 18.82 -7.80
CA ARG A 196 5.57 18.57 -9.00
C ARG A 196 5.88 17.19 -9.59
N GLU A 197 7.16 16.84 -9.72
CA GLU A 197 7.60 15.52 -10.21
C GLU A 197 7.05 14.40 -9.31
N ARG A 198 7.16 14.57 -7.98
CA ARG A 198 6.56 13.66 -7.00
C ARG A 198 5.07 13.44 -7.23
N GLU A 199 4.31 14.52 -7.47
CA GLU A 199 2.87 14.44 -7.74
C GLU A 199 2.56 13.73 -9.07
N ILE A 200 3.34 14.00 -10.12
CA ILE A 200 3.21 13.34 -11.43
C ILE A 200 3.42 11.84 -11.27
N LEU A 201 4.48 11.40 -10.59
CA LEU A 201 4.73 9.98 -10.35
C LEU A 201 3.56 9.30 -9.62
N LEU A 202 3.02 9.93 -8.57
CA LEU A 202 1.87 9.38 -7.85
C LEU A 202 0.62 9.28 -8.74
N GLN A 203 0.39 10.27 -9.62
CA GLN A 203 -0.70 10.23 -10.60
C GLN A 203 -0.49 9.15 -11.66
N GLU A 204 0.73 8.96 -12.15
CA GLU A 204 1.10 7.89 -13.08
C GLU A 204 0.84 6.51 -12.47
N LEU A 205 1.18 6.33 -11.19
CA LEU A 205 0.86 5.10 -10.48
C LEU A 205 -0.66 4.88 -10.42
N ALA A 206 -1.45 5.90 -10.11
CA ALA A 206 -2.91 5.78 -10.15
C ALA A 206 -3.46 5.40 -11.52
N ALA A 207 -2.91 5.98 -12.59
CA ALA A 207 -3.27 5.63 -13.96
C ALA A 207 -2.95 4.16 -14.27
N SER A 208 -1.82 3.64 -13.78
CA SER A 208 -1.45 2.23 -13.94
C SER A 208 -2.38 1.25 -13.20
N LEU A 209 -3.01 1.71 -12.09
CA LEU A 209 -4.03 0.94 -11.37
C LEU A 209 -5.38 0.91 -12.11
N GLN A 210 -5.59 1.80 -13.08
CA GLN A 210 -6.82 1.95 -13.87
C GLN A 210 -8.09 2.06 -13.00
N LEU A 211 -8.02 2.91 -11.96
CA LEU A 211 -9.11 3.10 -11.02
C LEU A 211 -10.23 3.93 -11.65
N VAL A 212 -11.48 3.49 -11.46
CA VAL A 212 -12.65 4.24 -11.90
C VAL A 212 -13.03 5.28 -10.85
N ASP A 213 -12.98 6.56 -11.22
CA ASP A 213 -13.60 7.66 -10.46
C ASP A 213 -15.01 7.95 -11.01
N PRO A 214 -16.09 7.56 -10.29
CA PRO A 214 -17.46 7.88 -10.68
C PRO A 214 -17.86 9.32 -10.34
N LEU A 215 -17.05 10.05 -9.56
CA LEU A 215 -17.31 11.44 -9.15
C LEU A 215 -16.43 12.45 -9.91
N GLY A 216 -15.63 12.00 -10.87
CA GLY A 216 -14.71 12.84 -11.62
C GLY A 216 -15.43 13.83 -12.56
N PRO A 217 -14.85 15.01 -12.80
CA PRO A 217 -15.42 16.01 -13.72
C PRO A 217 -15.48 15.44 -15.15
N GLY A 218 -16.69 15.29 -15.69
CA GLY A 218 -16.93 14.80 -17.06
C GLY A 218 -17.85 13.57 -17.18
N LYS A 219 -18.28 12.97 -16.07
CA LYS A 219 -19.25 11.85 -16.07
C LYS A 219 -20.59 12.28 -15.46
N SER A 220 -21.30 13.16 -16.15
CA SER A 220 -22.68 13.52 -15.79
C SER A 220 -23.65 12.44 -16.26
N GLY A 221 -24.22 11.69 -15.32
CA GLY A 221 -25.44 10.90 -15.54
C GLY A 221 -25.30 9.66 -16.45
N HIS A 222 -25.52 8.47 -15.89
CA HIS A 222 -25.94 7.25 -16.59
C HIS A 222 -24.90 6.24 -17.11
N SER A 223 -23.60 6.36 -16.85
CA SER A 223 -22.72 5.17 -16.92
C SER A 223 -22.61 4.53 -15.54
N GLY A 224 -23.46 3.53 -15.28
CA GLY A 224 -23.27 2.64 -14.14
C GLY A 224 -21.92 1.95 -14.21
N LEU A 225 -21.39 1.52 -13.06
CA LEU A 225 -20.14 0.77 -12.98
C LEU A 225 -20.25 -0.47 -13.87
N ALA A 226 -19.39 -0.59 -14.87
CA ALA A 226 -19.36 -1.75 -15.74
C ALA A 226 -18.75 -2.95 -14.98
N PRO A 227 -19.15 -4.20 -15.28
CA PRO A 227 -18.60 -5.39 -14.62
C PRO A 227 -17.07 -5.55 -14.74
N ASN A 228 -16.45 -4.86 -15.70
CA ASN A 228 -15.01 -4.89 -15.96
C ASN A 228 -14.26 -3.68 -15.36
N ASP A 229 -14.97 -2.77 -14.69
CA ASP A 229 -14.36 -1.65 -14.01
C ASP A 229 -13.44 -2.15 -12.89
N ASP A 230 -12.27 -1.53 -12.74
CA ASP A 230 -11.24 -1.90 -11.77
C ASP A 230 -10.64 -3.32 -11.93
N LEU A 231 -10.82 -4.01 -13.07
CA LEU A 231 -10.31 -5.38 -13.27
C LEU A 231 -8.78 -5.47 -13.13
N VAL A 232 -8.05 -4.45 -13.59
CA VAL A 232 -6.59 -4.37 -13.40
C VAL A 232 -6.25 -4.22 -11.92
N PHE A 233 -6.90 -3.30 -11.21
CA PHE A 233 -6.76 -3.14 -9.77
C PHE A 233 -7.02 -4.45 -9.02
N LEU A 234 -8.10 -5.16 -9.34
CA LEU A 234 -8.45 -6.45 -8.76
C LEU A 234 -7.34 -7.51 -8.93
N ARG A 235 -6.76 -7.60 -10.14
CA ARG A 235 -5.62 -8.50 -10.40
C ARG A 235 -4.40 -8.13 -9.57
N LEU A 236 -4.10 -6.84 -9.44
CA LEU A 236 -2.98 -6.37 -8.64
C LEU A 236 -3.15 -6.71 -7.16
N VAL A 237 -4.30 -6.40 -6.57
CA VAL A 237 -4.55 -6.63 -5.13
C VAL A 237 -4.81 -8.09 -4.75
N SER A 238 -5.06 -8.95 -5.74
CA SER A 238 -5.07 -10.41 -5.54
C SER A 238 -3.68 -10.97 -5.18
N LEU A 239 -2.61 -10.26 -5.56
CA LEU A 239 -1.23 -10.64 -5.28
C LEU A 239 -0.74 -10.02 -3.95
N PRO A 240 -0.06 -10.78 -3.07
CA PRO A 240 0.47 -10.25 -1.80
C PRO A 240 1.38 -9.03 -1.99
N LYS A 241 2.23 -9.03 -3.03
CA LYS A 241 3.12 -7.90 -3.34
C LYS A 241 2.35 -6.68 -3.87
N GLY A 242 1.22 -6.88 -4.54
CA GLY A 242 0.32 -5.79 -4.94
C GLY A 242 -0.38 -5.13 -3.75
N ARG A 243 -0.76 -5.91 -2.72
CA ARG A 243 -1.23 -5.34 -1.44
C ARG A 243 -0.15 -4.52 -0.73
N LYS A 244 1.10 -4.97 -0.77
CA LYS A 244 2.25 -4.19 -0.26
C LYS A 244 2.47 -2.90 -1.04
N LEU A 245 2.39 -2.95 -2.38
CA LEU A 245 2.44 -1.77 -3.24
C LEU A 245 1.34 -0.76 -2.85
N LEU A 246 0.08 -1.20 -2.78
CA LEU A 246 -1.05 -0.35 -2.41
C LEU A 246 -0.86 0.26 -1.01
N SER A 247 -0.39 -0.54 -0.06
CA SER A 247 -0.12 -0.12 1.31
C SER A 247 0.93 0.99 1.38
N ARG A 248 2.04 0.86 0.62
CA ARG A 248 3.08 1.88 0.51
C ARG A 248 2.59 3.12 -0.23
N TYR A 249 1.84 2.93 -1.30
CA TYR A 249 1.29 4.03 -2.09
C TYR A 249 0.41 4.94 -1.23
N LEU A 250 -0.50 4.35 -0.45
CA LEU A 250 -1.35 5.08 0.49
C LEU A 250 -0.57 5.91 1.53
N GLN A 251 0.59 5.42 1.99
CA GLN A 251 1.44 6.17 2.93
C GLN A 251 2.11 7.40 2.30
N LEU A 252 2.32 7.39 0.98
CA LEU A 252 3.00 8.46 0.24
C LEU A 252 2.02 9.49 -0.33
N LEU A 253 0.72 9.17 -0.38
CA LEU A 253 -0.30 10.10 -0.84
C LEU A 253 -0.46 11.31 0.08
N THR A 254 -0.67 12.48 -0.53
CA THR A 254 -0.96 13.71 0.21
C THR A 254 -2.34 13.60 0.87
N PRO A 255 -2.46 13.85 2.19
CA PRO A 255 -3.75 13.87 2.88
C PRO A 255 -4.75 14.81 2.21
N SER A 256 -6.04 14.46 2.26
CA SER A 256 -7.14 15.24 1.67
C SER A 256 -7.04 15.49 0.15
N SER A 257 -6.20 14.77 -0.58
CA SER A 257 -6.14 14.86 -2.05
C SER A 257 -7.25 14.04 -2.72
N GLU A 258 -7.65 14.48 -3.91
CA GLU A 258 -8.56 13.73 -4.79
C GLU A 258 -8.07 12.30 -5.05
N LEU A 259 -6.75 12.12 -5.13
CA LEU A 259 -6.12 10.84 -5.36
C LEU A 259 -6.38 9.84 -4.22
N VAL A 260 -6.31 10.30 -2.96
CA VAL A 260 -6.69 9.49 -1.79
C VAL A 260 -8.15 9.09 -1.88
N ARG A 261 -9.05 10.03 -2.23
CA ARG A 261 -10.48 9.74 -2.40
C ARG A 261 -10.71 8.64 -3.43
N VAL A 262 -10.13 8.76 -4.63
CA VAL A 262 -10.30 7.78 -5.71
C VAL A 262 -9.78 6.40 -5.31
N VAL A 263 -8.59 6.33 -4.70
CA VAL A 263 -7.98 5.06 -4.25
C VAL A 263 -8.82 4.43 -3.14
N CYS A 264 -9.25 5.21 -2.15
CA CYS A 264 -10.11 4.72 -1.07
C CYS A 264 -11.47 4.26 -1.61
N MET A 265 -12.09 4.97 -2.56
CA MET A 265 -13.34 4.51 -3.18
C MET A 265 -13.19 3.15 -3.86
N ALA A 266 -12.13 2.94 -4.62
CA ALA A 266 -11.86 1.65 -5.26
C ALA A 266 -11.65 0.54 -4.21
N ILE A 267 -10.92 0.81 -3.12
CA ILE A 267 -10.75 -0.11 -2.00
C ILE A 267 -12.11 -0.48 -1.39
N PHE A 268 -12.95 0.51 -1.11
CA PHE A 268 -14.27 0.31 -0.48
C PHE A 268 -15.25 -0.44 -1.40
N ARG A 269 -15.09 -0.31 -2.72
CA ARG A 269 -15.84 -1.10 -3.71
C ARG A 269 -15.46 -2.58 -3.70
N HIS A 270 -14.23 -2.92 -3.30
CA HIS A 270 -13.65 -4.27 -3.43
C HIS A 270 -13.21 -4.90 -2.09
N LEU A 271 -13.90 -4.57 -0.99
CA LEU A 271 -13.56 -5.04 0.36
C LEU A 271 -13.62 -6.56 0.52
N ARG A 272 -14.50 -7.22 -0.23
CA ARG A 272 -14.60 -8.68 -0.21
C ARG A 272 -13.35 -9.34 -0.80
N VAL A 273 -12.78 -8.81 -1.87
CA VAL A 273 -11.53 -9.32 -2.47
C VAL A 273 -10.33 -9.06 -1.56
N LEU A 274 -10.27 -7.88 -0.94
CA LEU A 274 -9.16 -7.48 -0.07
C LEU A 274 -9.16 -8.22 1.28
N PHE A 275 -10.32 -8.31 1.94
CA PHE A 275 -10.44 -8.75 3.34
C PHE A 275 -11.37 -9.96 3.54
N GLY A 276 -11.87 -10.56 2.46
CA GLY A 276 -12.83 -11.66 2.52
C GLY A 276 -12.23 -12.96 3.04
N VAL A 277 -10.95 -13.21 2.80
CA VAL A 277 -10.22 -14.40 3.27
C VAL A 277 -8.89 -13.94 3.83
N MET A 278 -8.60 -14.35 5.06
CA MET A 278 -7.28 -14.15 5.66
C MET A 278 -6.30 -15.14 5.03
N PRO A 279 -5.14 -14.68 4.50
CA PRO A 279 -4.11 -15.58 4.00
C PRO A 279 -3.58 -16.51 5.10
N LEU A 280 -3.28 -17.76 4.73
CA LEU A 280 -2.65 -18.73 5.64
C LEU A 280 -1.16 -18.42 5.89
N ASP A 281 -0.49 -17.82 4.90
CA ASP A 281 0.89 -17.36 5.03
C ASP A 281 0.96 -16.16 5.99
N SER A 282 1.77 -16.29 7.04
CA SER A 282 1.91 -15.26 8.08
C SER A 282 2.35 -13.91 7.51
N GLY A 283 3.23 -13.91 6.51
CA GLY A 283 3.71 -12.66 5.88
C GLY A 283 2.64 -11.96 5.06
N ALA A 284 1.82 -12.71 4.32
CA ALA A 284 0.68 -12.19 3.58
C ALA A 284 -0.46 -11.72 4.50
N ALA A 285 -0.70 -12.42 5.61
CA ALA A 285 -1.64 -12.02 6.64
C ALA A 285 -1.22 -10.69 7.27
N GLU A 286 0.05 -10.58 7.71
CA GLU A 286 0.61 -9.33 8.25
C GLU A 286 0.46 -8.18 7.25
N SER A 287 0.80 -8.41 5.98
CA SER A 287 0.65 -7.41 4.91
C SER A 287 -0.79 -6.92 4.75
N THR A 288 -1.77 -7.81 4.89
CA THR A 288 -3.20 -7.48 4.82
C THR A 288 -3.64 -6.65 6.04
N THR A 289 -3.16 -7.00 7.23
CA THR A 289 -3.43 -6.20 8.45
C THR A 289 -2.80 -4.81 8.40
N ASN A 290 -1.56 -4.71 7.89
CA ASN A 290 -0.86 -3.43 7.72
C ASN A 290 -1.56 -2.56 6.67
N LEU A 291 -2.09 -3.16 5.60
CA LEU A 291 -2.92 -2.45 4.63
C LEU A 291 -4.16 -1.84 5.29
N ALA A 292 -4.90 -2.60 6.11
CA ALA A 292 -6.08 -2.08 6.83
C ALA A 292 -5.72 -0.91 7.78
N LYS A 293 -4.59 -1.00 8.49
CA LYS A 293 -4.08 0.08 9.35
C LYS A 293 -3.75 1.34 8.55
N ASN A 294 -3.05 1.18 7.42
CA ASN A 294 -2.68 2.31 6.57
C ASN A 294 -3.91 2.99 5.95
N ILE A 295 -4.88 2.21 5.45
CA ILE A 295 -6.15 2.76 4.97
C ILE A 295 -6.86 3.55 6.08
N SER A 296 -6.91 2.99 7.30
CA SER A 296 -7.50 3.68 8.46
C SER A 296 -6.77 4.99 8.75
N SER A 297 -5.45 5.03 8.68
CA SER A 297 -4.66 6.26 8.83
C SER A 297 -4.99 7.30 7.75
N CYS A 298 -5.13 6.88 6.49
CA CYS A 298 -5.52 7.78 5.39
C CYS A 298 -6.91 8.38 5.62
N ILE A 299 -7.87 7.58 6.10
CA ILE A 299 -9.25 8.01 6.40
C ILE A 299 -9.30 9.16 7.40
N HIS A 300 -8.40 9.19 8.39
CA HIS A 300 -8.35 10.29 9.37
C HIS A 300 -8.06 11.66 8.73
N GLY A 301 -7.39 11.69 7.56
CA GLY A 301 -7.12 12.91 6.81
C GLY A 301 -8.21 13.28 5.78
N MET A 302 -9.31 12.53 5.69
CA MET A 302 -10.36 12.77 4.69
C MET A 302 -11.44 13.73 5.22
N ASP A 303 -12.09 14.44 4.29
CA ASP A 303 -13.23 15.30 4.54
C ASP A 303 -14.55 14.53 4.46
N ILE A 304 -15.66 15.14 4.90
CA ILE A 304 -16.95 14.46 4.94
C ILE A 304 -17.43 14.03 3.54
N SER A 305 -17.08 14.78 2.48
CA SER A 305 -17.43 14.44 1.09
C SER A 305 -16.76 13.14 0.66
N ALA A 306 -15.45 13.02 0.86
CA ALA A 306 -14.70 11.82 0.49
C ALA A 306 -15.08 10.60 1.35
N LEU A 307 -15.39 10.80 2.64
CA LEU A 307 -15.93 9.75 3.50
C LEU A 307 -17.28 9.24 2.99
N SER A 308 -18.17 10.15 2.59
CA SER A 308 -19.48 9.82 2.03
C SER A 308 -19.35 9.03 0.73
N ALA A 309 -18.38 9.38 -0.11
CA ALA A 309 -18.09 8.68 -1.35
C ALA A 309 -17.54 7.26 -1.12
N CYS A 310 -16.65 7.08 -0.14
CA CYS A 310 -16.16 5.76 0.25
C CYS A 310 -17.28 4.87 0.77
N LEU A 311 -18.19 5.42 1.60
CA LEU A 311 -19.31 4.66 2.14
C LEU A 311 -20.32 4.28 1.03
N ALA A 312 -20.60 5.19 0.09
CA ALA A 312 -21.39 4.88 -1.09
C ALA A 312 -20.76 3.78 -1.95
N ALA A 313 -19.43 3.77 -2.10
CA ALA A 313 -18.74 2.74 -2.87
C ALA A 313 -18.93 1.32 -2.32
N VAL A 314 -19.10 1.17 -0.99
CA VAL A 314 -19.46 -0.12 -0.37
C VAL A 314 -20.82 -0.62 -0.85
N VAL A 315 -21.78 0.30 -0.95
CA VAL A 315 -23.16 -0.01 -1.37
C VAL A 315 -23.21 -0.35 -2.85
N CYS A 316 -22.40 0.32 -3.66
CA CYS A 316 -22.29 0.07 -5.10
C CYS A 316 -21.45 -1.16 -5.45
N SER A 317 -20.94 -1.92 -4.47
CA SER A 317 -20.20 -3.15 -4.73
C SER A 317 -21.15 -4.28 -5.17
N LEU A 318 -20.67 -5.14 -6.07
CA LEU A 318 -21.35 -6.37 -6.47
C LEU A 318 -21.29 -7.44 -5.36
N GLU A 319 -20.29 -7.38 -4.48
CA GLU A 319 -20.04 -8.37 -3.44
C GLU A 319 -20.23 -7.77 -2.04
N GLN A 320 -20.89 -8.53 -1.16
CA GLN A 320 -21.10 -8.07 0.20
C GLN A 320 -19.76 -8.04 0.98
N PRO A 321 -19.43 -6.92 1.66
CA PRO A 321 -18.21 -6.84 2.45
C PRO A 321 -18.25 -7.80 3.65
N PRO A 322 -17.09 -8.35 4.09
CA PRO A 322 -17.01 -9.20 5.26
C PRO A 322 -17.10 -8.35 6.55
N LEU A 323 -18.33 -8.09 7.02
CA LEU A 323 -18.60 -7.30 8.23
C LEU A 323 -18.47 -8.15 9.50
N ARG A 324 -17.26 -8.62 9.81
CA ARG A 324 -16.98 -9.45 11.00
C ARG A 324 -16.70 -8.59 12.24
N PRO A 325 -16.95 -9.06 13.47
CA PRO A 325 -16.49 -8.35 14.66
C PRO A 325 -14.97 -8.19 14.73
N LEU A 326 -14.51 -7.15 15.45
CA LEU A 326 -13.08 -6.86 15.59
C LEU A 326 -12.36 -7.98 16.37
N GLY A 327 -11.16 -8.33 15.94
CA GLY A 327 -10.38 -9.46 16.48
C GLY A 327 -10.79 -10.84 15.94
N SER A 328 -11.66 -10.90 14.91
CA SER A 328 -12.04 -12.17 14.28
C SER A 328 -10.83 -12.86 13.64
N SER A 329 -10.65 -14.16 13.92
CA SER A 329 -9.57 -14.97 13.35
C SER A 329 -9.66 -15.13 11.82
N ALA A 330 -10.86 -14.98 11.25
CA ALA A 330 -11.08 -14.98 9.81
C ALA A 330 -10.69 -13.65 9.13
N GLY A 331 -10.29 -12.65 9.91
CA GLY A 331 -9.94 -11.31 9.47
C GLY A 331 -11.05 -10.29 9.64
N ASP A 332 -10.70 -9.11 10.14
CA ASP A 332 -11.58 -8.00 10.50
C ASP A 332 -11.26 -6.69 9.75
N GLY A 333 -10.36 -6.74 8.76
CA GLY A 333 -9.85 -5.56 8.06
C GLY A 333 -10.94 -4.67 7.44
N ALA A 334 -11.99 -5.26 6.82
CA ALA A 334 -13.11 -4.50 6.28
C ALA A 334 -13.89 -3.76 7.38
N SER A 335 -14.12 -4.41 8.53
CA SER A 335 -14.81 -3.79 9.66
C SER A 335 -13.99 -2.68 10.28
N ILE A 336 -12.67 -2.86 10.42
CA ILE A 336 -11.76 -1.84 10.94
C ILE A 336 -11.88 -0.55 10.10
N ILE A 337 -11.79 -0.66 8.77
CA ILE A 337 -11.77 0.53 7.92
C ILE A 337 -13.15 1.21 7.84
N ILE A 338 -14.25 0.44 7.83
CA ILE A 338 -15.61 1.01 7.82
C ILE A 338 -15.86 1.71 9.16
N LYS A 339 -15.42 1.10 10.27
CA LYS A 339 -15.47 1.74 11.58
C LYS A 339 -14.68 3.05 11.59
N ALA A 340 -13.48 3.08 11.00
CA ALA A 340 -12.67 4.29 10.90
C ALA A 340 -13.41 5.42 10.15
N VAL A 341 -14.16 5.10 9.08
CA VAL A 341 -15.01 6.07 8.37
C VAL A 341 -16.11 6.62 9.28
N LEU A 342 -16.82 5.75 9.99
CA LEU A 342 -17.91 6.15 10.90
C LEU A 342 -17.40 6.98 12.08
N ASP A 343 -16.27 6.60 12.67
CA ASP A 343 -15.63 7.32 13.76
C ASP A 343 -15.17 8.71 13.30
N ARG A 344 -14.50 8.78 12.15
CA ARG A 344 -14.04 10.05 11.58
C ARG A 344 -15.20 10.98 11.21
N ALA A 345 -16.26 10.44 10.61
CA ALA A 345 -17.46 11.21 10.32
C ALA A 345 -18.12 11.72 11.61
N THR A 346 -18.11 10.93 12.69
CA THR A 346 -18.61 11.37 14.00
C THR A 346 -17.81 12.56 14.52
N GLN A 347 -16.48 12.53 14.43
CA GLN A 347 -15.62 13.66 14.81
C GLN A 347 -15.98 14.90 14.01
N LEU A 348 -15.98 14.80 12.67
CA LEU A 348 -16.27 15.93 11.79
C LEU A 348 -17.66 16.53 12.05
N LEU A 349 -18.69 15.70 12.18
CA LEU A 349 -20.07 16.16 12.40
C LEU A 349 -20.30 16.69 13.83
N THR A 350 -19.50 16.27 14.81
CA THR A 350 -19.59 16.77 16.19
C THR A 350 -18.86 18.10 16.33
N ASP A 351 -17.64 18.19 15.79
CA ASP A 351 -16.84 19.42 15.80
C ASP A 351 -17.54 20.53 14.99
N GLN A 352 -18.22 20.16 13.90
CA GLN A 352 -18.93 21.09 13.02
C GLN A 352 -20.27 21.58 13.58
N LYS A 353 -20.89 20.88 14.55
CA LYS A 353 -22.03 21.44 15.31
C LYS A 353 -21.62 22.65 16.16
N ASN A 354 -20.32 22.85 16.38
CA ASN A 354 -19.78 23.99 17.12
C ASN A 354 -19.26 25.12 16.20
N ALA A 355 -19.27 24.95 14.86
CA ALA A 355 -18.75 25.93 13.91
C ALA A 355 -19.69 26.09 12.69
N ASP A 356 -20.24 27.29 12.49
CA ASP A 356 -21.31 27.65 11.51
C ASP A 356 -20.98 27.50 10.00
N ASN A 357 -19.94 26.75 9.61
CA ASN A 357 -19.53 26.62 8.22
C ASN A 357 -20.01 25.30 7.62
N TYR A 358 -21.11 25.34 6.85
CA TYR A 358 -21.66 24.15 6.18
C TYR A 358 -21.88 24.29 4.67
N SER A 359 -21.45 23.26 3.92
CA SER A 359 -21.90 22.96 2.55
C SER A 359 -23.07 21.96 2.64
N ILE A 360 -24.32 22.45 2.67
CA ILE A 360 -25.57 21.63 2.75
C ILE A 360 -25.52 20.35 1.90
N PRO A 361 -25.00 20.38 0.66
CA PRO A 361 -24.87 19.18 -0.18
C PRO A 361 -24.08 18.03 0.45
N SER A 362 -23.02 18.32 1.20
CA SER A 362 -22.13 17.29 1.77
C SER A 362 -22.79 16.51 2.91
N CYS A 363 -23.78 17.09 3.62
CA CYS A 363 -24.46 16.42 4.75
C CYS A 363 -25.50 15.47 4.19
N ASN A 364 -26.22 15.97 3.19
CA ASN A 364 -27.20 15.20 2.47
C ASN A 364 -26.55 13.99 1.80
N LEU A 365 -25.36 14.18 1.20
CA LEU A 365 -24.57 13.08 0.65
C LEU A 365 -24.17 12.08 1.73
N TRP A 366 -23.63 12.54 2.86
CA TRP A 366 -23.29 11.67 3.99
C TRP A 366 -24.50 10.85 4.46
N GLN A 367 -25.62 11.51 4.74
CA GLN A 367 -26.81 10.85 5.25
C GLN A 367 -27.39 9.85 4.24
N ALA A 368 -27.39 10.18 2.94
CA ALA A 368 -27.82 9.27 1.88
C ALA A 368 -26.92 8.03 1.82
N SER A 369 -25.60 8.22 1.80
CA SER A 369 -24.61 7.14 1.81
C SER A 369 -24.74 6.26 3.06
N PHE A 370 -24.90 6.86 4.23
CA PHE A 370 -25.07 6.15 5.49
C PHE A 370 -26.37 5.35 5.51
N ASN A 371 -27.49 5.94 5.10
CA ASN A 371 -28.78 5.24 5.07
C ASN A 371 -28.73 3.99 4.18
N ALA A 372 -28.08 4.10 3.02
CA ALA A 372 -27.91 2.98 2.10
C ALA A 372 -26.99 1.90 2.70
N PHE A 373 -25.86 2.29 3.30
CA PHE A 373 -24.98 1.37 4.01
C PHE A 373 -25.66 0.68 5.19
N PHE A 374 -26.45 1.41 5.98
CA PHE A 374 -27.20 0.88 7.12
C PHE A 374 -28.18 -0.23 6.69
N GLY A 375 -28.80 -0.07 5.52
CA GLY A 375 -29.58 -1.13 4.88
C GLY A 375 -28.77 -2.40 4.59
N HIS A 376 -27.52 -2.27 4.13
CA HIS A 376 -26.62 -3.43 3.93
C HIS A 376 -26.17 -4.06 5.25
N LEU A 377 -25.85 -3.24 6.25
CA LEU A 377 -25.43 -3.70 7.58
C LEU A 377 -26.55 -4.48 8.28
N THR A 378 -27.78 -3.98 8.25
CA THR A 378 -28.93 -4.66 8.87
C THR A 378 -29.27 -5.96 8.14
N LYS A 379 -29.26 -5.98 6.80
CA LYS A 379 -29.41 -7.22 6.01
C LYS A 379 -28.33 -8.26 6.35
N TYR A 380 -27.08 -7.83 6.49
CA TYR A 380 -25.98 -8.70 6.92
C TYR A 380 -26.26 -9.32 8.29
N CYS A 381 -26.62 -8.50 9.28
CA CYS A 381 -26.90 -8.97 10.64
C CYS A 381 -28.07 -9.95 10.68
N LEU A 382 -29.15 -9.66 9.95
CA LEU A 382 -30.32 -10.56 9.85
C LEU A 382 -29.95 -11.90 9.21
N SER A 383 -29.27 -11.88 8.06
CA SER A 383 -28.85 -13.11 7.38
C SER A 383 -27.93 -13.98 8.25
N LYS A 384 -27.00 -13.35 8.98
CA LYS A 384 -26.13 -14.06 9.93
C LYS A 384 -26.90 -14.63 11.11
N TYR A 385 -27.84 -13.88 11.68
CA TYR A 385 -28.70 -14.37 12.75
C TYR A 385 -29.53 -15.58 12.30
N GLU A 386 -30.17 -15.50 11.13
CA GLU A 386 -30.94 -16.61 10.56
C GLU A 386 -30.08 -17.86 10.32
N SER A 387 -28.88 -17.68 9.77
CA SER A 387 -27.92 -18.78 9.56
C SER A 387 -27.47 -19.45 10.87
N ILE A 388 -27.27 -18.66 11.93
CA ILE A 388 -26.97 -19.18 13.27
C ILE A 388 -28.17 -19.97 13.80
N MET A 389 -29.38 -19.40 13.77
CA MET A 389 -30.59 -20.09 14.26
C MET A 389 -30.87 -21.38 13.49
N GLN A 390 -30.68 -21.39 12.17
CA GLN A 390 -30.85 -22.57 11.33
C GLN A 390 -29.82 -23.66 11.65
N SER A 391 -28.54 -23.30 11.83
CA SER A 391 -27.49 -24.27 12.15
C SER A 391 -27.68 -24.89 13.53
N LEU A 392 -28.11 -24.11 14.53
CA LEU A 392 -28.40 -24.62 15.87
C LEU A 392 -29.68 -25.46 15.92
N SER A 393 -30.71 -25.12 15.13
CA SER A 393 -31.91 -25.96 15.00
C SER A 393 -31.61 -27.35 14.42
N MET A 394 -30.55 -27.48 13.62
CA MET A 394 -30.09 -28.77 13.08
C MET A 394 -29.18 -29.54 14.05
N GLN A 395 -28.60 -28.88 15.07
CA GLN A 395 -27.64 -29.48 16.00
C GLN A 395 -28.22 -29.81 17.39
N SER A 396 -29.36 -29.25 17.79
CA SER A 396 -29.83 -29.32 19.19
C SER A 396 -31.00 -30.29 19.44
N ALA A 397 -30.77 -31.27 20.31
CA ALA A 397 -31.79 -32.05 21.05
C ALA A 397 -32.00 -31.60 22.51
N ASN A 398 -31.26 -30.60 23.03
CA ASN A 398 -31.27 -30.19 24.45
C ASN A 398 -31.30 -28.65 24.64
N ALA A 399 -32.36 -28.11 25.25
CA ALA A 399 -32.68 -26.67 25.28
C ALA A 399 -31.78 -25.77 26.16
N ALA A 400 -31.19 -26.28 27.25
CA ALA A 400 -30.39 -25.47 28.19
C ALA A 400 -28.96 -25.19 27.69
N VAL A 401 -28.35 -26.13 26.97
CA VAL A 401 -27.03 -25.95 26.32
C VAL A 401 -27.15 -25.04 25.10
N ALA A 402 -28.29 -25.10 24.40
CA ALA A 402 -28.58 -24.30 23.22
C ALA A 402 -28.51 -22.78 23.49
N GLY A 403 -29.04 -22.27 24.61
CA GLY A 403 -29.05 -20.82 24.90
C GLY A 403 -27.66 -20.19 25.06
N SER A 404 -26.75 -20.88 25.75
CA SER A 404 -25.35 -20.42 25.90
C SER A 404 -24.58 -20.49 24.58
N GLU A 405 -24.86 -21.50 23.77
CA GLU A 405 -24.22 -21.71 22.47
C GLU A 405 -24.70 -20.70 21.42
N VAL A 406 -26.00 -20.39 21.39
CA VAL A 406 -26.60 -19.29 20.59
C VAL A 406 -25.89 -17.97 20.91
N THR A 407 -25.81 -17.60 22.19
CA THR A 407 -25.21 -16.32 22.60
C THR A 407 -23.74 -16.22 22.17
N ARG A 408 -22.99 -17.32 22.31
CA ARG A 408 -21.59 -17.40 21.86
C ARG A 408 -21.47 -17.28 20.35
N ALA A 409 -22.30 -17.98 19.58
CA ALA A 409 -22.31 -17.92 18.13
C ALA A 409 -22.65 -16.52 17.61
N ILE A 410 -23.67 -15.88 18.18
CA ILE A 410 -24.06 -14.49 17.87
C ILE A 410 -22.89 -13.54 18.14
N SER A 411 -22.25 -13.64 19.31
CA SER A 411 -21.11 -12.76 19.65
C SER A 411 -19.90 -12.90 18.71
N ARG A 412 -19.73 -14.05 18.04
CA ARG A 412 -18.62 -14.33 17.12
C ARG A 412 -18.86 -13.83 15.70
N GLU A 413 -20.12 -13.75 15.29
CA GLU A 413 -20.50 -13.41 13.90
C GLU A 413 -21.07 -11.99 13.76
N MET A 414 -21.63 -11.41 14.83
CA MET A 414 -22.25 -10.08 14.78
C MET A 414 -21.21 -8.95 14.85
N PRO A 415 -21.27 -7.95 13.94
CA PRO A 415 -20.36 -6.81 13.96
C PRO A 415 -20.78 -5.73 14.97
N VAL A 416 -20.68 -6.06 16.27
CA VAL A 416 -21.14 -5.18 17.37
C VAL A 416 -20.45 -3.82 17.34
N GLU A 417 -19.16 -3.75 16.99
CA GLU A 417 -18.42 -2.49 16.94
C GLU A 417 -18.89 -1.57 15.81
N LEU A 418 -19.28 -2.13 14.66
CA LEU A 418 -19.85 -1.35 13.55
C LEU A 418 -21.25 -0.86 13.89
N LEU A 419 -22.07 -1.70 14.51
CA LEU A 419 -23.40 -1.30 14.98
C LEU A 419 -23.30 -0.15 15.99
N ARG A 420 -22.35 -0.24 16.93
CA ARG A 420 -22.08 0.84 17.91
C ARG A 420 -21.59 2.13 17.23
N ALA A 421 -20.63 2.02 16.31
CA ALA A 421 -20.11 3.17 15.56
C ALA A 421 -21.16 3.81 14.63
N SER A 422 -22.21 3.07 14.26
CA SER A 422 -23.31 3.56 13.43
C SER A 422 -24.32 4.41 14.22
N LEU A 423 -24.42 4.25 15.55
CA LEU A 423 -25.44 4.90 16.38
C LEU A 423 -25.50 6.44 16.22
N PRO A 424 -24.38 7.19 16.18
CA PRO A 424 -24.42 8.65 16.04
C PRO A 424 -25.04 9.14 14.73
N HIS A 425 -25.10 8.28 13.71
CA HIS A 425 -25.54 8.59 12.35
C HIS A 425 -26.98 8.12 12.07
N THR A 426 -27.57 7.36 12.99
CA THR A 426 -28.93 6.82 12.85
C THR A 426 -30.00 7.86 13.09
N ASN A 427 -31.07 7.80 12.28
CA ASN A 427 -32.33 8.49 12.60
C ASN A 427 -33.17 7.68 13.61
N GLU A 428 -34.24 8.28 14.13
CA GLU A 428 -35.10 7.63 15.14
C GLU A 428 -35.69 6.29 14.68
N HIS A 429 -36.04 6.18 13.40
CA HIS A 429 -36.55 4.91 12.84
C HIS A 429 -35.49 3.82 12.83
N GLN A 430 -34.28 4.13 12.36
CA GLN A 430 -33.14 3.22 12.36
C GLN A 430 -32.73 2.82 13.79
N ARG A 431 -32.79 3.75 14.75
CA ARG A 431 -32.54 3.45 16.16
C ARG A 431 -33.56 2.45 16.72
N LYS A 432 -34.84 2.62 16.39
CA LYS A 432 -35.89 1.67 16.77
C LYS A 432 -35.63 0.27 16.18
N LEU A 433 -35.24 0.18 14.91
CA LEU A 433 -34.87 -1.11 14.28
C LEU A 433 -33.72 -1.82 15.01
N LEU A 434 -32.70 -1.08 15.44
CA LEU A 434 -31.60 -1.65 16.22
C LEU A 434 -32.04 -2.15 17.59
N LEU A 435 -32.94 -1.42 18.27
CA LEU A 435 -33.51 -1.85 19.55
C LEU A 435 -34.34 -3.13 19.41
N ASP A 436 -35.20 -3.19 18.40
CA ASP A 436 -36.02 -4.38 18.11
C ASP A 436 -35.12 -5.59 17.78
N PHE A 437 -34.01 -5.37 17.05
CA PHE A 437 -33.03 -6.43 16.77
C PHE A 437 -32.26 -6.87 18.02
N ALA A 438 -31.85 -5.94 18.88
CA ALA A 438 -31.17 -6.25 20.14
C ALA A 438 -32.06 -7.08 21.09
N GLN A 439 -33.35 -6.76 21.16
CA GLN A 439 -34.31 -7.53 21.96
C GLN A 439 -34.49 -8.97 21.47
N ARG A 440 -34.40 -9.21 20.14
CA ARG A 440 -34.48 -10.55 19.57
C ARG A 440 -33.22 -11.38 19.76
N THR A 441 -32.06 -10.73 19.88
CA THR A 441 -30.75 -11.40 19.95
C THR A 441 -30.26 -11.66 21.37
N ILE A 442 -30.81 -10.96 22.37
CA ILE A 442 -30.56 -11.22 23.79
C ILE A 442 -31.63 -12.20 24.29
N PRO A 443 -31.27 -13.45 24.68
CA PRO A 443 -32.22 -14.34 25.33
C PRO A 443 -32.69 -13.67 26.62
N ALA A 444 -34.01 -13.55 26.83
CA ALA A 444 -34.57 -13.05 28.07
C ALA A 444 -33.97 -13.86 29.23
N THR A 445 -33.03 -13.26 29.96
CA THR A 445 -32.51 -13.84 31.19
C THR A 445 -33.70 -13.87 32.13
N GLY A 446 -34.16 -15.08 32.47
CA GLY A 446 -35.36 -15.29 33.25
C GLY A 446 -35.36 -14.42 34.49
N HIS A 447 -36.23 -13.41 34.51
CA HIS A 447 -36.68 -12.80 35.74
C HIS A 447 -37.52 -13.84 36.47
N ASN A 448 -36.86 -14.76 37.18
CA ASN A 448 -37.49 -15.46 38.28
C ASN A 448 -37.67 -14.44 39.40
N ALA A 449 -38.73 -13.65 39.30
CA ALA A 449 -39.33 -13.01 40.46
C ALA A 449 -39.88 -14.12 41.35
N HIS A 450 -39.01 -14.72 42.16
CA HIS A 450 -39.43 -15.50 43.31
C HIS A 450 -39.98 -14.50 44.33
N GLY A 451 -41.24 -14.15 44.14
CA GLY A 451 -42.02 -13.41 45.13
C GLY A 451 -42.15 -14.28 46.37
N GLY A 452 -41.23 -14.09 47.31
CA GLY A 452 -41.38 -14.56 48.67
C GLY A 452 -42.56 -13.85 49.32
N SER A 453 -43.76 -14.41 49.17
CA SER A 453 -44.89 -14.07 50.02
C SER A 453 -44.68 -14.78 51.34
N ASN A 454 -44.10 -14.06 52.30
CA ASN A 454 -44.04 -14.49 53.68
C ASN A 454 -45.41 -14.26 54.33
N ARG A 455 -45.83 -15.28 55.07
CA ARG A 455 -47.14 -15.46 55.70
C ARG A 455 -47.46 -14.40 56.75
N HIS A 456 -48.75 -14.09 56.88
CA HIS A 456 -49.41 -13.98 58.18
C HIS A 456 -50.13 -15.29 58.48
#